data_AF-A0A8J8F9L7-F1
#
_entry.id   AF-A0A8J8F9L7-F1
#
_cell.length_a   1.000
_cell.length_b   1.000
_cell.length_c   1.000
_cell.angle_alpha   90.00
_cell.angle_beta   90.00
_cell.angle_gamma   90.00
#
_symmetry.space_group_name_H-M   'P 1'
#
loop_
_entity.id
_entity.type
_entity.pdbx_description
1 polymer ?
#
loop_
_entity_poly.entity_id
_entity_poly.type
_entity_poly.pdbx_seq_one_letter_code
_entity_poly.pdbx_strand_id
1 'polypeptide(L)'
;MKMKNKNWGTLALLAVLVVGVALICGCIGGPGEGPGGAPGGGTSGGGSTSDWCAVGTRVTTPEGTIRVTGIEKHTINGKSVNLCCTEMEGSDEEVGTVILKTCGSKDDEYGVAFDYTEERGTWIKTVETYPEGDNVCMRMFDEEGNVMMESCSPRE
;
A
#
# COMPACT_ATOMS: atom_id res chain seq x y z
N MET A 1 14.50 -22.50 24.77
CA MET A 1 13.69 -21.82 23.74
C MET A 1 12.75 -20.85 24.43
N LYS A 2 12.95 -19.53 24.25
CA LYS A 2 12.03 -18.50 24.78
C LYS A 2 11.04 -18.15 23.68
N MET A 3 9.76 -18.43 23.89
CA MET A 3 8.69 -17.98 23.00
C MET A 3 8.50 -16.47 23.22
N LYS A 4 8.66 -15.66 22.17
CA LYS A 4 8.28 -14.24 22.20
C LYS A 4 6.76 -14.13 22.10
N ASN A 5 6.15 -13.47 23.08
CA ASN A 5 4.72 -13.14 23.09
C ASN A 5 4.37 -12.33 21.84
N LYS A 6 3.38 -12.82 21.09
CA LYS A 6 2.88 -12.20 19.86
C LYS A 6 1.91 -11.08 20.28
N ASN A 7 2.25 -9.82 19.98
CA ASN A 7 1.44 -8.64 20.31
C ASN A 7 0.13 -8.65 19.51
N TRP A 8 -0.98 -8.91 20.20
CA TRP A 8 -2.33 -8.90 19.61
C TRP A 8 -2.83 -7.48 19.28
N GLY A 9 -2.18 -6.43 19.79
CA GLY A 9 -2.58 -5.04 19.56
C GLY A 9 -2.45 -4.57 18.12
N THR A 10 -1.45 -5.08 17.37
CA THR A 10 -1.15 -4.64 16.00
C THR A 10 -2.23 -5.06 15.00
N LEU A 11 -2.89 -6.19 15.26
CA LEU A 11 -3.98 -6.72 14.42
C LEU A 11 -5.26 -5.87 14.51
N ALA A 12 -5.55 -5.28 15.67
CA ALA A 12 -6.74 -4.45 15.85
C ALA A 12 -6.61 -3.10 15.13
N LEU A 13 -5.39 -2.55 15.04
CA LEU A 13 -5.12 -1.26 14.42
C LEU A 13 -5.21 -1.33 12.88
N LEU A 14 -4.75 -2.45 12.31
CA LEU A 14 -4.86 -2.75 10.88
C LEU A 14 -6.32 -2.83 10.40
N ALA A 15 -7.22 -3.40 11.22
CA ALA A 15 -8.63 -3.55 10.85
C ALA A 15 -9.39 -2.20 10.77
N VAL A 16 -9.03 -1.22 11.61
CA VAL A 16 -9.67 0.10 11.61
C VAL A 16 -9.23 0.96 10.42
N LEU A 17 -7.98 0.81 9.99
CA LEU A 17 -7.39 1.55 8.87
C LEU A 17 -8.04 1.19 7.51
N VAL A 18 -8.42 -0.08 7.32
CA VAL A 18 -9.08 -0.55 6.09
C VAL A 18 -10.48 0.06 5.93
N VAL A 19 -11.22 0.26 7.02
CA VAL A 19 -12.59 0.81 6.97
C VAL A 19 -12.60 2.33 6.76
N GLY A 20 -11.58 3.05 7.22
CA GLY A 20 -11.50 4.51 7.11
C GLY A 20 -11.20 5.06 5.70
N VAL A 21 -10.46 4.31 4.89
CA VAL A 21 -9.97 4.79 3.58
C VAL A 21 -11.08 4.84 2.50
N ALA A 22 -12.15 4.05 2.65
CA ALA A 22 -13.25 4.01 1.69
C ALA A 22 -14.07 5.32 1.60
N LEU A 23 -14.01 6.21 2.61
CA LEU A 23 -14.88 7.38 2.70
C LEU A 23 -14.33 8.66 2.01
N ILE A 24 -13.05 8.72 1.65
CA ILE A 24 -12.41 9.98 1.22
C ILE A 24 -12.39 10.15 -0.31
N CYS A 25 -12.72 9.12 -1.10
CA CYS A 25 -12.73 9.22 -2.58
C CYS A 25 -13.96 9.94 -3.17
N GLY A 26 -14.90 10.40 -2.34
CA GLY A 26 -16.05 11.17 -2.78
C GLY A 26 -15.80 12.68 -2.73
N CYS A 27 -15.58 13.28 -3.90
CA CYS A 27 -15.59 14.73 -4.20
C CYS A 27 -14.23 15.44 -4.09
N ILE A 28 -13.65 15.80 -5.24
CA ILE A 28 -13.32 17.18 -5.62
C ILE A 28 -13.09 17.16 -7.15
N GLY A 29 -14.09 17.62 -7.89
CA GLY A 29 -13.95 18.06 -9.27
C GLY A 29 -14.24 19.56 -9.32
N GLY A 30 -13.40 20.33 -10.03
CA GLY A 30 -13.73 21.68 -10.49
C GLY A 30 -12.52 22.58 -10.82
N PRO A 31 -12.61 23.47 -11.83
CA PRO A 31 -11.50 23.86 -12.73
C PRO A 31 -11.10 25.35 -12.65
N GLY A 32 -9.96 25.74 -13.23
CA GLY A 32 -9.61 27.17 -13.44
C GLY A 32 -8.26 27.44 -14.10
N GLU A 33 -8.32 28.05 -15.30
CA GLU A 33 -7.23 28.49 -16.19
C GLU A 33 -6.41 29.71 -15.71
N GLY A 34 -5.14 29.82 -16.16
CA GLY A 34 -4.43 31.11 -16.31
C GLY A 34 -2.88 31.04 -16.34
N PRO A 35 -2.16 31.81 -17.20
CA PRO A 35 -0.87 31.39 -17.79
C PRO A 35 0.37 32.24 -17.38
N GLY A 36 1.57 31.68 -17.54
CA GLY A 36 2.79 32.49 -17.74
C GLY A 36 4.11 31.94 -17.16
N GLY A 37 5.09 31.74 -18.04
CA GLY A 37 6.46 32.20 -17.76
C GLY A 37 7.58 31.18 -17.46
N ALA A 38 8.19 30.68 -18.52
CA ALA A 38 9.66 30.59 -18.72
C ALA A 38 10.49 29.53 -17.95
N PRO A 39 11.70 29.19 -18.46
CA PRO A 39 12.16 27.81 -18.62
C PRO A 39 13.28 27.43 -17.65
N GLY A 40 13.30 26.19 -17.19
CA GLY A 40 14.37 25.68 -16.35
C GLY A 40 14.29 24.18 -16.23
N GLY A 41 15.39 23.50 -16.57
CA GLY A 41 15.47 22.05 -16.66
C GLY A 41 15.11 21.33 -15.37
N GLY A 42 14.68 20.08 -15.53
CA GLY A 42 14.42 19.19 -14.42
C GLY A 42 13.63 17.99 -14.91
N THR A 43 14.31 16.84 -14.95
CA THR A 43 13.77 15.49 -14.72
C THR A 43 12.26 15.39 -14.66
N SER A 44 11.65 14.71 -15.63
CA SER A 44 10.38 14.00 -15.48
C SER A 44 10.22 13.07 -16.68
N GLY A 45 10.76 11.85 -16.57
CA GLY A 45 10.29 10.76 -17.42
C GLY A 45 8.80 10.59 -17.16
N GLY A 46 7.99 10.72 -18.20
CA GLY A 46 6.54 10.71 -18.11
C GLY A 46 6.01 9.47 -17.42
N GLY A 47 5.33 9.66 -16.30
CA GLY A 47 4.51 8.63 -15.67
C GLY A 47 3.05 8.97 -15.93
N SER A 48 2.37 8.14 -16.72
CA SER A 48 0.92 8.18 -16.93
C SER A 48 0.19 8.44 -15.61
N THR A 49 -0.45 9.60 -15.48
CA THR A 49 -1.47 9.83 -14.45
C THR A 49 -2.66 8.95 -14.84
N SER A 50 -2.76 7.76 -14.27
CA SER A 50 -3.97 6.96 -14.43
C SER A 50 -5.04 7.55 -13.53
N ASP A 51 -6.24 7.80 -14.05
CA ASP A 51 -7.31 8.55 -13.38
C ASP A 51 -7.77 7.96 -12.02
N TRP A 52 -7.37 6.73 -11.72
CA TRP A 52 -7.70 6.01 -10.49
C TRP A 52 -6.56 5.94 -9.46
N CYS A 53 -5.35 6.33 -9.85
CA CYS A 53 -4.19 6.36 -8.96
C CYS A 53 -3.64 7.80 -8.94
N ALA A 54 -3.96 8.54 -7.88
CA ALA A 54 -3.61 9.94 -7.73
C ALA A 54 -2.13 10.11 -7.33
N VAL A 55 -1.22 9.71 -8.22
CA VAL A 55 0.23 9.71 -8.00
C VAL A 55 0.72 11.08 -7.55
N GLY A 56 1.53 11.10 -6.50
CA GLY A 56 2.06 12.33 -5.91
C GLY A 56 1.17 12.96 -4.83
N THR A 57 -0.06 12.47 -4.64
CA THR A 57 -0.90 12.91 -3.53
C THR A 57 -0.24 12.57 -2.19
N ARG A 58 -0.27 13.53 -1.27
CA ARG A 58 0.29 13.41 0.08
C ARG A 58 -0.79 13.77 1.10
N VAL A 59 -0.98 12.89 2.09
CA VAL A 59 -1.89 13.09 3.22
C VAL A 59 -1.07 12.96 4.50
N THR A 60 -1.14 13.96 5.37
CA THR A 60 -0.48 13.91 6.68
C THR A 60 -1.52 13.61 7.74
N THR A 61 -1.33 12.52 8.49
CA THR A 61 -2.11 12.16 9.68
C THR A 61 -1.23 12.31 10.93
N PRO A 62 -1.80 12.26 12.15
CA PRO A 62 -1.00 12.21 13.37
C PRO A 62 -0.04 11.01 13.44
N GLU A 63 -0.36 9.93 12.71
CA GLU A 63 0.41 8.68 12.69
C GLU A 63 1.54 8.69 11.66
N GLY A 64 1.53 9.62 10.70
CA GLY A 64 2.57 9.72 9.69
C GLY A 64 2.18 10.47 8.43
N THR A 65 3.08 10.46 7.45
CA THR A 65 2.77 10.91 6.09
C THR A 65 2.46 9.72 5.21
N ILE A 66 1.31 9.73 4.55
CA ILE A 66 0.94 8.82 3.46
C ILE A 66 1.21 9.52 2.13
N ARG A 67 1.86 8.82 1.19
CA ARG A 67 2.15 9.31 -0.16
C ARG A 67 1.77 8.25 -1.19
N VAL A 68 0.99 8.62 -2.20
CA VAL A 68 0.76 7.78 -3.38
C VAL A 68 2.00 7.84 -4.27
N THR A 69 2.71 6.72 -4.41
CA THR A 69 4.02 6.67 -5.08
C THR A 69 3.93 6.36 -6.57
N GLY A 70 2.92 5.60 -7.01
CA GLY A 70 2.78 5.25 -8.41
C GLY A 70 1.96 4.00 -8.65
N ILE A 71 1.90 3.60 -9.92
CA ILE A 71 1.42 2.27 -10.30
C ILE A 71 2.61 1.36 -10.49
N GLU A 72 2.57 0.20 -9.83
CA GLU A 72 3.58 -0.84 -9.93
C GLU A 72 2.97 -2.15 -10.44
N LYS A 73 3.77 -2.89 -11.20
CA LYS A 73 3.37 -4.18 -11.75
C LYS A 73 3.84 -5.29 -10.82
N HIS A 74 2.90 -6.05 -10.29
CA HIS A 74 3.17 -7.19 -9.42
C HIS A 74 2.70 -8.50 -10.06
N THR A 75 3.27 -9.61 -9.59
CA THR A 75 2.76 -10.95 -9.89
C THR A 75 2.18 -11.53 -8.61
N ILE A 76 0.87 -11.81 -8.61
CA ILE A 76 0.12 -12.33 -7.48
C ILE A 76 -0.66 -13.54 -7.97
N ASN A 77 -0.51 -14.68 -7.27
CA ASN A 77 -1.10 -15.96 -7.68
C ASN A 77 -0.89 -16.31 -9.18
N GLY A 78 0.32 -16.07 -9.69
CA GLY A 78 0.68 -16.31 -11.10
C GLY A 78 0.12 -15.31 -12.12
N LYS A 79 -0.74 -14.37 -11.70
CA LYS A 79 -1.29 -13.31 -12.56
C LYS A 79 -0.48 -12.03 -12.40
N SER A 80 -0.18 -11.37 -13.51
CA SER A 80 0.42 -10.05 -13.48
C SER A 80 -0.64 -8.95 -13.42
N VAL A 81 -0.54 -8.07 -12.43
CA VAL A 81 -1.52 -7.02 -12.12
C VAL A 81 -0.82 -5.68 -11.88
N ASN A 82 -1.48 -4.58 -12.26
CA ASN A 82 -1.02 -3.23 -11.98
C ASN A 82 -1.73 -2.73 -10.72
N LEU A 83 -0.97 -2.29 -9.72
CA LEU A 83 -1.47 -1.86 -8.42
C LEU A 83 -1.01 -0.43 -8.14
N CYS A 84 -1.90 0.41 -7.61
CA CYS A 84 -1.56 1.74 -7.13
C CYS A 84 -0.96 1.62 -5.73
N CYS A 85 0.28 2.08 -5.57
CA CYS A 85 1.03 1.98 -4.34
C CYS A 85 1.01 3.28 -3.54
N THR A 86 0.92 3.11 -2.23
CA THR A 86 1.07 4.13 -1.22
C THR A 86 2.17 3.74 -0.25
N GLU A 87 3.02 4.69 0.09
CA GLU A 87 4.02 4.55 1.15
C GLU A 87 3.60 5.42 2.35
N MET A 88 3.72 4.85 3.54
CA MET A 88 3.51 5.54 4.80
C MET A 88 4.79 5.51 5.60
N GLU A 89 5.26 6.67 6.03
CA GLU A 89 6.35 6.81 6.99
C GLU A 89 5.76 7.29 8.32
N GLY A 90 5.84 6.45 9.34
CA GLY A 90 5.41 6.73 10.70
C GLY A 90 6.55 6.53 11.69
N SER A 91 6.49 7.21 12.83
CA SER A 91 7.44 7.03 13.92
C SER A 91 6.73 6.34 15.07
N ASP A 92 7.19 5.15 15.45
CA ASP A 92 6.75 4.45 16.65
C ASP A 92 7.82 4.62 17.74
N GLU A 93 7.43 5.01 18.96
CA GLU A 93 8.38 5.26 20.05
C GLU A 93 9.12 3.99 20.52
N GLU A 94 8.55 2.81 20.29
CA GLU A 94 9.09 1.51 20.73
C GLU A 94 9.85 0.80 19.60
N VAL A 95 9.40 0.97 18.35
CA VAL A 95 9.92 0.26 17.16
C VAL A 95 10.79 1.15 16.26
N GLY A 96 10.73 2.47 16.39
CA GLY A 96 11.43 3.44 15.53
C GLY A 96 10.62 3.83 14.30
N THR A 97 11.30 4.30 13.25
CA THR A 97 10.63 4.67 11.99
C THR A 97 10.12 3.41 11.28
N VAL A 98 8.81 3.33 11.13
CA VAL A 98 8.14 2.28 10.36
C VAL A 98 7.80 2.85 8.99
N ILE A 99 8.35 2.23 7.94
CA ILE A 99 7.98 2.55 6.56
C ILE A 99 7.19 1.36 6.01
N LEU A 100 5.93 1.61 5.71
CA LEU A 100 4.98 0.66 5.16
C LEU A 100 4.71 1.02 3.70
N LYS A 101 4.57 0.01 2.86
CA LYS A 101 4.10 0.18 1.49
C LYS A 101 2.94 -0.76 1.23
N THR A 102 1.83 -0.21 0.78
CA THR A 102 0.65 -0.98 0.40
C THR A 102 0.30 -0.66 -1.04
N CYS A 103 -0.04 -1.66 -1.83
CA CYS A 103 -0.47 -1.48 -3.21
C CYS A 103 -1.79 -2.18 -3.43
N GLY A 104 -2.77 -1.46 -3.97
CA GLY A 104 -4.12 -1.96 -4.24
C GLY A 104 -4.49 -1.83 -5.71
N SER A 105 -5.29 -2.76 -6.21
CA SER A 105 -5.88 -2.67 -7.53
C SER A 105 -7.11 -1.75 -7.52
N LYS A 106 -7.51 -1.26 -8.70
CA LYS A 106 -8.68 -0.39 -8.84
C LYS A 106 -10.00 -1.10 -8.55
N ASP A 107 -10.19 -2.24 -9.21
CA ASP A 107 -11.50 -2.91 -9.33
C ASP A 107 -11.46 -4.36 -8.85
N ASP A 108 -10.28 -4.99 -8.91
CA ASP A 108 -10.07 -6.36 -8.46
C ASP A 108 -9.48 -6.37 -7.04
N GLU A 109 -9.83 -7.33 -6.18
CA GLU A 109 -9.32 -7.40 -4.79
C GLU A 109 -7.87 -7.92 -4.69
N TYR A 110 -7.02 -7.52 -5.65
CA TYR A 110 -5.59 -7.71 -5.57
C TYR A 110 -4.96 -6.64 -4.69
N GLY A 111 -4.10 -7.09 -3.79
CA GLY A 111 -3.36 -6.23 -2.89
C GLY A 111 -2.02 -6.85 -2.52
N VAL A 112 -1.05 -6.00 -2.18
CA VAL A 112 0.22 -6.44 -1.61
C VAL A 112 0.68 -5.41 -0.58
N ALA A 113 1.23 -5.89 0.53
CA ALA A 113 1.84 -5.07 1.56
C ALA A 113 3.32 -5.45 1.72
N PHE A 114 4.13 -4.43 2.02
CA PHE A 114 5.54 -4.56 2.28
C PHE A 114 5.93 -3.76 3.52
N ASP A 115 6.86 -4.32 4.27
CA ASP A 115 7.53 -3.65 5.37
C ASP A 115 8.96 -3.33 4.95
N TYR A 116 9.43 -2.12 5.23
CA TYR A 116 10.82 -1.78 5.04
C TYR A 116 11.64 -2.29 6.22
N THR A 117 12.74 -2.99 5.94
CA THR A 117 13.68 -3.42 6.98
C THR A 117 14.99 -2.67 6.84
N GLU A 118 15.38 -1.93 7.89
CA GLU A 118 16.66 -1.22 7.89
C GLU A 118 17.84 -2.19 7.83
N GLU A 119 17.75 -3.36 8.48
CA GLU A 119 18.80 -4.38 8.51
C GLU A 119 19.20 -4.84 7.10
N ARG A 120 18.22 -4.96 6.18
CA ARG A 120 18.46 -5.42 4.81
C ARG A 120 18.42 -4.28 3.79
N GLY A 121 18.04 -3.07 4.20
CA GLY A 121 17.87 -1.92 3.31
C GLY A 121 16.89 -2.16 2.17
N THR A 122 15.87 -3.01 2.39
CA THR A 122 14.93 -3.43 1.34
C THR A 122 13.53 -3.64 1.89
N TRP A 123 12.55 -3.54 0.98
CA TRP A 123 11.18 -3.94 1.19
C TRP A 123 11.06 -5.46 1.24
N ILE A 124 10.35 -5.97 2.25
CA ILE A 124 9.98 -7.37 2.39
C ILE A 124 8.48 -7.47 2.19
N LYS A 125 8.02 -8.34 1.27
CA LYS A 125 6.60 -8.61 1.09
C LYS A 125 6.09 -9.35 2.33
N THR A 126 5.07 -8.81 2.98
CA THR A 126 4.49 -9.42 4.19
C THR A 126 3.12 -10.02 3.94
N VAL A 127 2.33 -9.43 3.04
CA VAL A 127 0.97 -9.90 2.71
C VAL A 127 0.71 -9.73 1.22
N GLU A 128 -0.04 -10.67 0.63
CA GLU A 128 -0.76 -10.43 -0.63
C GLU A 128 -2.22 -10.90 -0.53
N THR A 129 -3.11 -10.22 -1.23
CA THR A 129 -4.51 -10.61 -1.40
C THR A 129 -4.82 -10.82 -2.87
N TYR A 130 -5.68 -11.78 -3.17
CA TYR A 130 -6.14 -12.05 -4.53
C TYR A 130 -7.51 -12.71 -4.54
N PRO A 131 -8.34 -12.46 -5.56
CA PRO A 131 -9.58 -13.19 -5.78
C PRO A 131 -9.30 -14.62 -6.26
N GLU A 132 -10.08 -15.58 -5.77
CA GLU A 132 -10.10 -16.97 -6.23
C GLU A 132 -11.54 -17.49 -6.27
N GLY A 133 -12.11 -17.54 -7.48
CA GLY A 133 -13.53 -17.83 -7.66
C GLY A 133 -14.41 -16.78 -6.95
N ASP A 134 -15.30 -17.25 -6.08
CA ASP A 134 -16.19 -16.42 -5.25
C ASP A 134 -15.56 -15.99 -3.92
N ASN A 135 -14.26 -16.29 -3.70
CA ASN A 135 -13.54 -15.95 -2.48
C ASN A 135 -12.48 -14.86 -2.72
N VAL A 136 -12.08 -14.21 -1.63
CA VAL A 136 -10.83 -13.46 -1.52
C VAL A 136 -9.89 -14.27 -0.65
N CYS A 137 -8.69 -14.51 -1.17
CA CYS A 137 -7.62 -15.16 -0.45
C CYS A 137 -6.59 -14.14 0.01
N MET A 138 -6.00 -14.40 1.17
CA MET A 138 -4.89 -13.67 1.75
C MET A 138 -3.76 -14.64 2.06
N ARG A 139 -2.55 -14.32 1.62
CA ARG A 139 -1.31 -15.01 2.01
C ARG A 139 -0.45 -14.09 2.86
N MET A 140 0.10 -14.65 3.92
CA MET A 140 1.15 -14.00 4.72
C MET A 140 2.48 -14.67 4.46
N PHE A 141 3.53 -13.87 4.37
CA PHE A 141 4.88 -14.32 4.11
C PHE A 141 5.79 -14.10 5.31
N ASP A 142 6.78 -14.97 5.49
CA ASP A 142 7.91 -14.72 6.38
C ASP A 142 8.93 -13.78 5.70
N GLU A 143 9.98 -13.43 6.44
CA GLU A 143 11.05 -12.56 5.93
C GLU A 143 11.88 -13.18 4.79
N GLU A 144 11.79 -14.50 4.58
CA GLU A 144 12.46 -15.20 3.48
C GLU A 144 11.56 -15.27 2.23
N GLY A 145 10.31 -14.82 2.35
CA GLY A 145 9.32 -14.84 1.27
C GLY A 145 8.57 -16.17 1.15
N ASN A 146 8.65 -17.06 2.14
CA ASN A 146 7.86 -18.28 2.17
C ASN A 146 6.45 -17.99 2.71
N VAL A 147 5.46 -18.71 2.19
CA VAL A 147 4.09 -18.61 2.69
C VAL A 147 4.01 -19.22 4.10
N MET A 148 3.68 -18.39 5.09
CA MET A 148 3.44 -18.84 6.46
C MET A 148 2.00 -19.30 6.66
N MET A 149 1.06 -18.63 5.98
CA MET A 149 -0.37 -18.83 6.14
C MET A 149 -1.08 -18.40 4.88
N GLU A 150 -2.11 -19.14 4.52
CA GLU A 150 -3.08 -18.78 3.48
C GLU A 150 -4.48 -18.98 4.03
N SER A 151 -5.37 -18.03 3.78
CA SER A 151 -6.78 -18.11 4.17
C SER A 151 -7.63 -17.50 3.08
N CYS A 152 -8.72 -18.18 2.72
CA CYS A 152 -9.71 -17.70 1.77
C CYS A 152 -11.06 -17.57 2.45
N SER A 153 -11.75 -16.46 2.18
CA SER A 153 -13.10 -16.20 2.67
C SER A 153 -14.01 -15.78 1.52
N PRO A 154 -15.32 -16.07 1.58
CA PRO A 154 -16.27 -15.58 0.58
C PRO A 154 -16.18 -14.06 0.41
N ARG A 155 -16.35 -13.58 -0.82
CA ARG A 155 -16.54 -12.16 -1.13
C ARG A 155 -17.85 -11.68 -0.52
N GLU A 156 -17.81 -10.59 0.24
CA GLU A 156 -19.02 -9.91 0.76
C GLU A 156 -19.69 -9.04 -0.30
#